data_AF-A0A369R1P5-F1
#
_entry.id   AF-A0A369R1P5-F1
#
_cell.length_a   1.000
_cell.length_b   1.000
_cell.length_c   1.000
_cell.angle_alpha   90.00
_cell.angle_beta   90.00
_cell.angle_gamma   90.00
#
_symmetry.space_group_name_H-M   'P 1'
#
loop_
_entity.id
_entity.type
_entity.pdbx_description
1 polymer ?
#
loop_
_entity_poly.entity_id
_entity_poly.type
_entity_poly.pdbx_seq_one_letter_code
_entity_poly.pdbx_strand_id
1 'polypeptide(L)'
;MKMFWSYARLDDMEPKRKVSKLRKAFKNVLSQTQGTPCDVFFDRDSLHWGVAWREEIERSIRECDGIVAVVSPSYFNRRMCLYELQMAVEARKKIFPLYYRSCSELRSAFKEDGDEAEINRGLNSASLIITELQMMDFRELRNEKIGSKKVEDFLDRMAEVVS
;
A
#
# COMPACT_ATOMS: atom_id res chain seq x y z
N MET A 1 6.90 12.27 -10.04
CA MET A 1 5.82 11.69 -9.22
C MET A 1 6.40 10.93 -8.04
N LYS A 2 5.77 11.00 -6.87
CA LYS A 2 6.10 10.28 -5.63
C LYS A 2 4.90 9.45 -5.18
N MET A 3 5.06 8.14 -5.08
CA MET A 3 4.02 7.21 -4.62
C MET A 3 4.43 6.53 -3.31
N PHE A 4 3.51 6.50 -2.36
CA PHE A 4 3.68 5.71 -1.13
C PHE A 4 3.20 4.28 -1.36
N TRP A 5 4.01 3.28 -1.02
CA TRP A 5 3.72 1.86 -1.28
C TRP A 5 3.46 1.12 0.03
N SER A 6 2.20 1.07 0.47
CA SER A 6 1.80 0.50 1.76
C SER A 6 1.51 -1.00 1.65
N TYR A 7 2.20 -1.81 2.46
CA TYR A 7 1.99 -3.26 2.52
C TYR A 7 2.33 -3.83 3.89
N ALA A 8 1.71 -4.95 4.24
CA ALA A 8 2.03 -5.67 5.46
C ALA A 8 3.34 -6.45 5.31
N ARG A 9 4.24 -6.34 6.30
CA ARG A 9 5.54 -7.04 6.31
C ARG A 9 5.44 -8.55 6.06
N LEU A 10 4.36 -9.19 6.49
CA LEU A 10 4.12 -10.62 6.29
C LEU A 10 4.03 -11.00 4.80
N ASP A 11 3.65 -10.07 3.93
CA ASP A 11 3.59 -10.30 2.48
C ASP A 11 4.96 -10.22 1.79
N ASP A 12 5.99 -9.73 2.49
CA ASP A 12 7.33 -9.47 1.95
C ASP A 12 8.43 -10.13 2.77
N MET A 13 8.22 -11.39 3.14
CA MET A 13 9.20 -12.16 3.90
C MET A 13 10.41 -12.60 3.05
N GLU A 14 11.55 -12.70 3.71
CA GLU A 14 12.75 -13.34 3.16
C GLU A 14 12.49 -14.84 2.90
N PRO A 15 13.19 -15.45 1.93
CA PRO A 15 14.17 -14.86 1.00
C PRO A 15 13.54 -14.22 -0.25
N LYS A 16 12.22 -14.32 -0.40
CA LYS A 16 11.57 -14.03 -1.70
C LYS A 16 11.37 -12.54 -1.94
N ARG A 17 11.01 -11.75 -0.92
CA ARG A 17 10.82 -10.28 -1.00
C ARG A 17 9.97 -9.85 -2.21
N LYS A 18 8.83 -10.52 -2.42
CA LYS A 18 8.02 -10.39 -3.64
C LYS A 18 7.43 -8.98 -3.79
N VAL A 19 6.89 -8.42 -2.72
CA VAL A 19 6.25 -7.09 -2.75
C VAL A 19 7.31 -6.00 -2.95
N SER A 20 8.48 -6.14 -2.32
CA SER A 20 9.61 -5.23 -2.54
C SER A 20 10.12 -5.28 -3.99
N LYS A 21 10.20 -6.47 -4.59
CA LYS A 21 10.59 -6.63 -6.00
C LYS A 21 9.54 -6.02 -6.94
N LEU A 22 8.25 -6.26 -6.65
CA LEU A 22 7.14 -5.68 -7.41
C LEU A 22 7.16 -4.15 -7.36
N ARG A 23 7.34 -3.54 -6.18
CA ARG A 23 7.48 -2.09 -6.01
C ARG A 23 8.60 -1.51 -6.88
N LYS A 24 9.78 -2.16 -6.89
CA LYS A 24 10.92 -1.73 -7.70
C LYS A 24 10.61 -1.82 -9.20
N ALA A 25 9.96 -2.89 -9.64
CA ALA A 25 9.54 -3.04 -11.03
C ALA A 25 8.53 -1.96 -11.42
N PHE A 26 7.52 -1.73 -10.58
CA PHE A 26 6.53 -0.66 -10.78
C PHE A 26 7.19 0.73 -10.84
N LYS A 27 8.14 1.04 -9.95
CA LYS A 27 8.90 2.31 -10.01
C LYS A 27 9.56 2.53 -11.37
N ASN A 28 10.15 1.49 -11.93
CA ASN A 28 10.83 1.56 -13.23
C ASN A 28 9.82 1.82 -14.35
N VAL A 29 8.74 1.04 -14.39
CA VAL A 29 7.68 1.20 -15.40
C VAL A 29 7.04 2.59 -15.29
N LEU A 30 6.67 3.03 -14.08
CA LEU A 30 6.11 4.36 -13.85
C LEU A 30 7.04 5.48 -14.35
N SER A 31 8.35 5.37 -14.10
CA SER A 31 9.33 6.35 -14.59
C SER A 31 9.44 6.36 -16.12
N GLN A 32 9.30 5.20 -16.76
CA GLN A 32 9.28 5.07 -18.22
C GLN A 32 8.00 5.68 -18.79
N THR A 33 6.84 5.39 -18.21
CA THR A 33 5.53 5.95 -18.59
C THR A 33 5.51 7.47 -18.46
N GLN A 34 6.08 8.02 -17.39
CA GLN A 34 6.13 9.46 -17.11
C GLN A 34 7.24 10.20 -17.88
N GLY A 35 8.17 9.48 -18.52
CA GLY A 35 9.34 10.05 -19.18
C GLY A 35 10.34 10.75 -18.24
N THR A 36 10.17 10.63 -16.92
CA THR A 36 11.02 11.27 -15.90
C THR A 36 11.18 10.36 -14.67
N PRO A 37 12.27 10.48 -13.90
CA PRO A 37 12.45 9.70 -12.68
C PRO A 37 11.30 9.90 -11.70
N CYS A 38 10.60 8.81 -11.38
CA CYS A 38 9.58 8.77 -10.34
C CYS A 38 10.11 8.06 -9.10
N ASP A 39 9.50 8.33 -7.95
CA ASP A 39 9.79 7.60 -6.74
C ASP A 39 8.58 6.81 -6.27
N VAL A 40 8.82 5.55 -5.90
CA VAL A 40 7.82 4.67 -5.29
C VAL A 40 8.49 4.11 -4.06
N PHE A 41 8.17 4.69 -2.91
CA PHE A 41 8.87 4.42 -1.68
C PHE A 41 7.95 3.71 -0.69
N PHE A 42 8.55 3.06 0.29
CA PHE A 42 7.86 2.47 1.43
C PHE A 42 8.70 2.84 2.63
N ASP A 43 8.07 3.29 3.70
CA ASP A 43 8.81 3.51 4.93
C ASP A 43 9.12 2.16 5.58
N ARG A 44 10.42 1.90 5.81
CA ARG A 44 10.80 0.67 6.48
C ARG A 44 10.32 0.80 7.92
N ASP A 45 9.57 -0.20 8.40
CA ASP A 45 9.46 -0.52 9.83
C ASP A 45 10.89 -0.84 10.39
N SER A 46 11.76 0.16 10.50
CA SER A 46 12.84 0.15 11.47
C SER A 46 12.20 0.54 12.79
N LEU A 47 11.79 -0.49 13.52
CA LEU A 47 11.53 -0.69 14.97
C LEU A 47 11.83 0.40 16.02
N HIS A 48 12.07 1.66 15.68
CA HIS A 48 12.12 2.79 16.60
C HIS A 48 10.72 3.39 16.68
N TRP A 49 9.85 2.71 17.41
CA TRP A 49 8.56 3.25 17.82
C TRP A 49 8.80 4.52 18.64
N GLY A 50 8.55 5.68 18.04
CA GLY A 50 8.69 7.00 18.67
C GLY A 50 7.93 8.08 17.91
N VAL A 51 7.73 9.24 18.55
CA VAL A 51 7.00 10.39 17.99
C VAL A 51 7.61 10.85 16.66
N ALA A 52 8.94 10.94 16.58
CA ALA A 52 9.66 11.36 15.38
C ALA A 52 9.40 10.46 14.16
N TRP A 53 9.17 9.16 14.38
CA TRP A 53 8.89 8.23 13.29
C TRP A 53 7.45 8.37 12.75
N ARG A 54 6.47 8.66 13.62
CA ARG A 54 5.09 8.96 13.17
C ARG A 54 5.04 10.24 12.35
N GLU A 55 5.74 11.27 12.79
CA GLU A 55 5.86 12.55 12.06
C GLU A 55 6.48 12.34 10.66
N GLU A 56 7.46 11.45 10.55
CA GLU A 56 8.09 11.12 9.28
C GLU A 56 7.16 10.38 8.31
N ILE A 57 6.38 9.42 8.79
CA ILE A 57 5.35 8.76 7.97
C ILE A 57 4.29 9.76 7.51
N GLU A 58 3.78 10.58 8.41
CA GLU A 58 2.77 11.58 8.09
C GLU A 58 3.28 12.59 7.06
N ARG A 59 4.50 13.10 7.25
CA ARG A 59 5.17 13.96 6.27
C ARG A 59 5.28 13.25 4.93
N SER A 60 5.76 12.01 4.91
CA SER A 60 5.91 11.22 3.70
C SER A 60 4.60 11.02 2.93
N ILE A 61 3.49 10.76 3.65
CA ILE A 61 2.16 10.63 3.05
C ILE A 61 1.66 12.00 2.55
N ARG A 62 1.87 13.08 3.30
CA ARG A 62 1.50 14.44 2.87
C ARG A 62 2.28 14.90 1.63
N GLU A 63 3.51 14.46 1.47
CA GLU A 63 4.37 14.81 0.32
C GLU A 63 4.18 13.93 -0.91
N CYS A 64 3.54 12.76 -0.80
CA CYS A 64 3.30 11.89 -1.95
C CYS A 64 2.10 12.37 -2.78
N ASP A 65 2.06 11.97 -4.05
CA ASP A 65 0.96 12.23 -4.99
C ASP A 65 -0.20 11.24 -4.77
N GLY A 66 0.11 10.04 -4.27
CA GLY A 66 -0.86 9.00 -3.96
C GLY A 66 -0.25 7.81 -3.24
N ILE A 67 -1.12 6.88 -2.83
CA ILE A 67 -0.76 5.65 -2.12
C ILE A 67 -1.21 4.43 -2.90
N VAL A 68 -0.33 3.45 -3.02
CA VAL A 68 -0.68 2.09 -3.43
C VAL A 68 -0.87 1.26 -2.17
N ALA A 69 -2.10 0.79 -1.94
CA ALA A 69 -2.44 -0.10 -0.84
C ALA A 69 -2.36 -1.56 -1.33
N VAL A 70 -1.38 -2.34 -0.88
CA VAL A 70 -1.22 -3.74 -1.27
C VAL A 70 -2.17 -4.60 -0.43
N VAL A 71 -3.36 -4.82 -0.97
CA VAL A 71 -4.48 -5.46 -0.26
C VAL A 71 -4.24 -6.96 -0.10
N SER A 72 -4.24 -7.39 1.17
CA SER A 72 -4.11 -8.79 1.59
C SER A 72 -4.79 -8.98 2.96
N PRO A 73 -5.02 -10.23 3.42
CA PRO A 73 -5.51 -10.45 4.78
C PRO A 73 -4.60 -9.82 5.84
N SER A 74 -3.28 -9.81 5.61
CA SER A 74 -2.33 -9.24 6.57
C SER A 74 -2.30 -7.70 6.56
N TYR A 75 -2.74 -7.07 5.47
CA TYR A 75 -2.93 -5.62 5.39
C TYR A 75 -3.97 -5.15 6.42
N PHE A 76 -5.16 -5.80 6.43
CA PHE A 76 -6.25 -5.46 7.35
C PHE A 76 -5.95 -5.81 8.81
N ASN A 77 -5.04 -6.74 9.07
CA ASN A 77 -4.60 -7.07 10.43
C ASN A 77 -3.48 -6.16 10.95
N ARG A 78 -2.94 -5.27 10.12
CA ARG A 78 -1.80 -4.41 10.50
C ARG A 78 -2.25 -2.98 10.72
N ARG A 79 -2.29 -2.56 11.98
CA ARG A 79 -2.64 -1.18 12.39
C ARG A 79 -1.87 -0.10 11.63
N MET A 80 -0.57 -0.33 11.37
CA MET A 80 0.24 0.64 10.62
C MET A 80 -0.26 0.88 9.20
N CYS A 81 -0.62 -0.19 8.47
CA CYS A 81 -1.15 -0.05 7.12
C CYS A 81 -2.46 0.73 7.10
N LEU A 82 -3.32 0.51 8.10
CA LEU A 82 -4.58 1.24 8.23
C LEU A 82 -4.39 2.67 8.73
N TYR A 83 -3.35 2.94 9.52
CA TYR A 83 -2.96 4.29 9.89
C TYR A 83 -2.49 5.07 8.66
N GLU A 84 -1.62 4.48 7.84
CA GLU A 84 -1.18 5.08 6.56
C GLU A 84 -2.37 5.35 5.64
N LEU A 85 -3.31 4.41 5.54
CA LEU A 85 -4.54 4.57 4.77
C LEU A 85 -5.41 5.72 5.32
N GLN A 86 -5.64 5.76 6.63
CA GLN A 86 -6.39 6.82 7.28
C GLN A 86 -5.76 8.20 7.00
N MET A 87 -4.44 8.33 7.18
CA MET A 87 -3.72 9.57 6.90
C MET A 87 -3.80 9.97 5.42
N ALA A 88 -3.73 9.01 4.50
CA ALA A 88 -3.89 9.28 3.07
C ALA A 88 -5.29 9.81 2.75
N VAL A 89 -6.33 9.26 3.39
CA VAL A 89 -7.72 9.72 3.24
C VAL A 89 -7.89 11.14 3.78
N GLU A 90 -7.40 11.40 5.00
CA GLU A 90 -7.47 12.73 5.62
C GLU A 90 -6.72 13.78 4.80
N ALA A 91 -5.56 13.41 4.24
CA ALA A 91 -4.77 14.25 3.34
C ALA A 91 -5.30 14.27 1.89
N ARG A 92 -6.47 13.67 1.61
CA ARG A 92 -7.13 13.60 0.30
C ARG A 92 -6.22 13.07 -0.82
N LYS A 93 -5.37 12.10 -0.49
CA LYS A 93 -4.49 11.43 -1.45
C LYS A 93 -5.28 10.46 -2.31
N LYS A 94 -4.84 10.29 -3.56
CA LYS A 94 -5.36 9.23 -4.42
C LYS A 94 -4.94 7.88 -3.83
N ILE A 95 -5.87 6.94 -3.73
CA ILE A 95 -5.65 5.61 -3.19
C ILE A 95 -5.84 4.61 -4.32
N PHE A 96 -4.83 3.77 -4.55
CA PHE A 96 -4.80 2.77 -5.61
C PHE A 96 -4.65 1.38 -4.98
N PRO A 97 -5.76 0.67 -4.72
CA PRO A 97 -5.69 -0.67 -4.15
C PRO A 97 -5.13 -1.67 -5.17
N LEU A 98 -4.09 -2.38 -4.77
CA LEU A 98 -3.50 -3.49 -5.51
C LEU A 98 -3.93 -4.80 -4.84
N TYR A 99 -4.86 -5.54 -5.44
CA TYR A 99 -5.39 -6.76 -4.84
C TYR A 99 -4.37 -7.90 -4.96
N TYR A 100 -3.64 -8.14 -3.88
CA TYR A 100 -2.46 -9.02 -3.89
C TYR A 100 -2.78 -10.44 -3.41
N ARG A 101 -3.69 -10.58 -2.44
CA ARG A 101 -4.20 -11.88 -1.95
C ARG A 101 -5.68 -11.77 -1.64
N SER A 102 -6.43 -12.82 -1.98
CA SER A 102 -7.86 -12.89 -1.65
C SER A 102 -8.11 -12.71 -0.16
N CYS A 103 -9.05 -11.83 0.17
CA CYS A 103 -9.51 -11.60 1.54
C CYS A 103 -10.92 -12.15 1.68
N SER A 104 -11.21 -12.79 2.81
CA SER A 104 -12.60 -13.16 3.18
C SER A 104 -13.43 -11.93 3.50
N GLU A 105 -12.80 -10.90 4.09
CA GLU A 105 -13.39 -9.61 4.37
C GLU A 105 -12.41 -8.50 3.99
N LEU A 106 -12.91 -7.38 3.47
CA LEU A 106 -12.13 -6.19 3.11
C LEU A 106 -12.25 -5.11 4.20
N ARG A 107 -12.04 -5.51 5.45
CA ARG A 107 -12.10 -4.64 6.62
C ARG A 107 -11.19 -5.14 7.73
N SER A 108 -10.80 -4.25 8.63
CA SER A 108 -10.27 -4.66 9.94
C SER A 108 -11.39 -4.88 10.96
N ALA A 109 -11.02 -5.60 12.02
CA ALA A 109 -11.90 -5.91 13.14
C ALA A 109 -11.16 -5.67 14.47
N PHE A 110 -10.46 -4.55 14.60
CA PHE A 110 -9.81 -4.20 15.86
C PHE A 110 -10.87 -3.89 16.91
N LYS A 111 -10.65 -4.31 18.16
CA LYS A 111 -11.60 -4.07 19.25
C LYS A 111 -11.76 -2.58 19.52
N GLU A 112 -12.99 -2.12 19.66
CA GLU A 112 -13.33 -0.71 19.90
C GLU A 112 -13.67 -0.47 21.38
N ASP A 113 -12.92 -1.11 22.27
CA ASP A 113 -13.03 -1.01 23.72
C ASP A 113 -11.69 -0.59 24.37
N GLY A 114 -11.76 -0.11 25.62
CA GLY A 114 -10.59 0.37 26.37
C GLY A 114 -9.96 1.66 25.84
N ASP A 115 -8.70 1.90 26.21
CA ASP A 115 -7.99 3.16 25.97
C ASP A 115 -7.71 3.43 24.48
N GLU A 116 -7.69 2.39 23.64
CA GLU A 116 -7.42 2.50 22.20
C GLU A 116 -8.70 2.49 21.34
N ALA A 117 -9.88 2.51 21.97
CA ALA A 117 -11.16 2.38 21.29
C ALA A 117 -11.38 3.42 20.18
N GLU A 118 -11.02 4.68 20.45
CA GLU A 118 -11.16 5.77 19.48
C GLU A 118 -10.23 5.59 18.28
N ILE A 119 -8.98 5.23 18.53
CA ILE A 119 -8.00 4.94 17.47
C ILE A 119 -8.51 3.78 16.61
N ASN A 120 -8.99 2.69 17.23
CA ASN A 120 -9.47 1.52 16.51
C ASN A 120 -10.72 1.80 15.68
N ARG A 121 -11.64 2.64 16.16
CA ARG A 121 -12.78 3.12 15.35
C ARG A 121 -12.31 3.83 14.08
N GLY A 122 -11.29 4.70 14.20
CA GLY A 122 -10.68 5.38 13.05
C GLY A 122 -10.09 4.41 12.05
N LEU A 123 -9.28 3.45 12.52
CA LEU A 123 -8.65 2.43 11.67
C LEU A 123 -9.67 1.51 10.99
N ASN A 124 -10.67 1.04 11.73
CA ASN A 124 -11.76 0.21 11.19
C ASN A 124 -12.55 0.97 10.13
N SER A 125 -12.89 2.24 10.38
CA SER A 125 -13.59 3.08 9.40
C SER A 125 -12.76 3.31 8.14
N ALA A 126 -11.46 3.62 8.29
CA ALA A 126 -10.56 3.81 7.16
C ALA A 126 -10.43 2.55 6.29
N SER A 127 -10.44 1.36 6.90
CA SER A 127 -10.33 0.09 6.17
C SER A 127 -11.45 -0.14 5.17
N LEU A 128 -12.66 0.37 5.44
CA LEU A 128 -13.83 0.21 4.58
C LEU A 128 -13.71 0.96 3.26
N ILE A 129 -12.88 2.00 3.19
CA ILE A 129 -12.69 2.80 1.98
C ILE A 129 -12.19 1.95 0.81
N ILE A 130 -11.42 0.89 1.09
CA ILE A 130 -10.94 -0.04 0.05
C ILE A 130 -12.11 -0.69 -0.72
N THR A 131 -13.27 -0.88 -0.08
CA THR A 131 -14.44 -1.49 -0.72
C THR A 131 -15.13 -0.60 -1.74
N GLU A 132 -14.91 0.71 -1.65
CA GLU A 132 -15.50 1.72 -2.53
C GLU A 132 -14.59 2.06 -3.73
N LEU A 133 -13.40 1.49 -3.78
CA LEU A 133 -12.37 1.81 -4.78
C LEU A 133 -12.22 0.69 -5.82
N GLN A 134 -12.02 1.07 -7.07
CA GLN A 134 -11.63 0.11 -8.11
C GLN A 134 -10.24 -0.45 -7.81
N MET A 135 -10.16 -1.77 -7.64
CA MET A 135 -8.91 -2.47 -7.35
C MET A 135 -8.25 -2.99 -8.62
N MET A 136 -6.92 -2.95 -8.66
CA MET A 136 -6.12 -3.62 -9.68
C MET A 136 -5.79 -5.05 -9.22
N ASP A 137 -6.33 -6.05 -9.90
CA ASP A 137 -6.18 -7.46 -9.49
C ASP A 137 -4.82 -8.06 -9.89
N PHE A 138 -3.99 -8.39 -8.89
CA PHE A 138 -2.67 -8.98 -9.07
C PHE A 138 -2.59 -10.41 -8.49
N ARG A 139 -3.70 -11.00 -8.03
CA ARG A 139 -3.69 -12.26 -7.26
C ARG A 139 -3.13 -13.44 -8.05
N GLU A 140 -3.47 -13.53 -9.32
CA GLU A 140 -3.01 -14.58 -10.23
C GLU A 140 -1.56 -14.34 -10.69
N LEU A 141 -1.12 -13.08 -10.72
CA LEU A 141 0.22 -12.68 -11.16
C LEU A 141 1.28 -12.75 -10.05
N ARG A 142 0.87 -12.79 -8.77
CA ARG A 142 1.80 -12.78 -7.62
C ARG A 142 2.85 -13.92 -7.62
N ASN A 143 2.59 -15.00 -8.36
CA ASN A 143 3.47 -16.15 -8.48
C ASN A 143 4.26 -16.18 -9.79
N GLU A 144 3.93 -15.32 -10.74
CA GLU A 144 4.66 -15.17 -11.99
C GLU A 144 6.03 -14.50 -11.75
N LYS A 145 6.93 -14.67 -12.71
CA LYS A 145 8.21 -13.95 -12.70
C LYS A 145 7.94 -12.46 -12.95
N ILE A 146 8.65 -11.58 -12.24
CA ILE A 146 8.47 -10.13 -12.34
C ILE A 146 8.68 -9.60 -13.77
N GLY A 147 9.67 -10.11 -14.51
CA GLY A 147 9.89 -9.76 -15.92
C GLY A 147 9.17 -10.68 -16.91
N SER A 148 8.05 -11.28 -16.51
CA SER A 148 7.20 -12.01 -17.46
C SER A 148 6.29 -11.02 -18.16
N LYS A 149 5.99 -11.26 -19.44
CA LYS A 149 5.09 -10.41 -20.23
C LYS A 149 3.78 -10.08 -19.49
N LYS A 150 3.17 -11.05 -18.81
CA LYS A 150 1.91 -10.84 -18.07
C LYS A 150 2.05 -9.82 -16.93
N VAL A 151 3.18 -9.85 -16.22
CA VAL A 151 3.46 -8.91 -15.11
C VAL A 151 3.83 -7.55 -15.69
N GLU A 152 4.64 -7.49 -16.74
CA GLU A 152 4.99 -6.24 -17.42
C GLU A 152 3.74 -5.54 -17.98
N ASP A 153 2.90 -6.24 -18.73
CA ASP A 153 1.62 -5.70 -19.23
C ASP A 153 0.72 -5.18 -18.10
N PHE A 154 0.75 -5.83 -16.92
CA PHE A 154 0.01 -5.36 -15.75
C PHE A 154 0.60 -4.07 -15.19
N LEU A 155 1.93 -4.00 -15.07
CA LEU A 155 2.62 -2.83 -14.55
C LEU A 155 2.45 -1.62 -15.48
N ASP A 156 2.40 -1.83 -16.79
CA ASP A 156 2.11 -0.76 -17.77
C ASP A 156 0.73 -0.16 -17.53
N ARG A 157 -0.31 -1.01 -17.45
CA ARG A 157 -1.68 -0.55 -17.11
C ARG A 157 -1.76 0.13 -15.74
N MET A 158 -1.04 -0.41 -14.75
CA MET A 158 -0.98 0.19 -13.41
C MET A 158 -0.34 1.58 -13.48
N ALA A 159 0.71 1.77 -14.28
CA ALA A 159 1.37 3.06 -14.45
C ALA A 159 0.45 4.07 -15.15
N GLU A 160 -0.31 3.66 -16.17
CA GLU A 160 -1.31 4.50 -16.83
C GLU A 160 -2.42 4.97 -15.88
N VAL A 161 -2.90 4.09 -14.99
CA VAL A 161 -3.94 4.42 -13.99
C VAL A 161 -3.43 5.39 -12.92
N VAL A 162 -2.17 5.25 -12.52
CA VAL A 162 -1.57 6.07 -11.46
C VAL A 162 -1.15 7.46 -11.96
N SER A 163 -0.75 7.56 -13.24
CA SER A 163 -0.31 8.78 -13.93
C SER A 163 -1.36 9.89 -13.93
#